data_AF-A0A938WUC3-F1
#
_entry.id   AF-A0A938WUC3-F1
#
_cell.length_a   1.000
_cell.length_b   1.000
_cell.length_c   1.000
_cell.angle_alpha   90.00
_cell.angle_beta   90.00
_cell.angle_gamma   90.00
#
_symmetry.space_group_name_H-M   'P 1'
#
loop_
_entity.id
_entity.type
_entity.pdbx_description
1 polymer ?
#
loop_
_entity_poly.entity_id
_entity_poly.type
_entity_poly.pdbx_seq_one_letter_code
_entity_poly.pdbx_strand_id
1 'polypeptide(L)'
;MNNNEIKHTEKLIERFFNGDTTLAEERSLYRLFSRGVLPPELEKYRPVFAGFGSMQAGGEHRARLMPAFRRAVCGTAAALVLIFGVSAYLNYHEDRMLARVYGGSYVIENGHRIDDLSMIKTDIETALGEARHIEEHIEKRSPIEQAEQDLLNSIDDPDERKRISEMLN
;
A
#
# COMPACT_ATOMS: atom_id res chain seq x y z
N MET A 1 -47.58 30.25 -43.03
CA MET A 1 -48.48 29.93 -41.90
C MET A 1 -49.80 30.60 -42.17
N ASN A 2 -50.90 29.86 -41.99
CA ASN A 2 -52.25 30.40 -42.12
C ASN A 2 -52.71 31.01 -40.79
N ASN A 3 -53.70 31.92 -40.81
CA ASN A 3 -54.20 32.61 -39.61
C ASN A 3 -54.65 31.66 -38.48
N ASN A 4 -55.16 30.47 -38.83
CA ASN A 4 -55.55 29.45 -37.84
C ASN A 4 -54.34 28.83 -37.12
N GLU A 5 -53.21 28.65 -37.83
CA GLU A 5 -51.97 28.10 -37.25
C GLU A 5 -51.31 29.10 -36.31
N ILE A 6 -51.43 30.40 -36.60
CA ILE A 6 -50.94 31.48 -35.73
C ILE A 6 -51.70 31.46 -34.41
N LYS A 7 -53.04 31.46 -34.44
CA LYS A 7 -53.87 31.37 -33.23
C LYS A 7 -53.63 30.10 -32.41
N HIS A 8 -53.45 28.97 -33.09
CA HIS A 8 -53.11 27.71 -32.42
C HIS A 8 -51.75 27.79 -31.71
N THR A 9 -50.76 28.40 -32.36
CA THR A 9 -49.42 28.60 -31.79
C THR A 9 -49.46 29.57 -30.61
N GLU A 10 -50.21 30.66 -30.69
CA GLU A 10 -50.41 31.60 -29.59
C GLU A 10 -51.01 30.92 -28.36
N LYS A 11 -52.06 30.10 -28.55
CA LYS A 11 -52.65 29.31 -27.47
C LYS A 11 -51.65 28.31 -26.86
N LEU A 12 -50.77 27.73 -27.69
CA LEU A 12 -49.73 26.81 -27.21
C LEU A 12 -48.65 27.55 -26.41
N ILE A 13 -48.31 28.79 -26.80
CA ILE A 13 -47.39 29.66 -26.07
C ILE A 13 -47.99 30.06 -24.72
N GLU A 14 -49.28 30.39 -24.67
CA GLU A 14 -49.97 30.70 -23.42
C GLU A 14 -49.94 29.52 -22.45
N ARG A 15 -50.24 28.31 -22.94
CA ARG A 15 -50.13 27.07 -22.16
C ARG A 15 -48.70 26.79 -21.70
N PHE A 16 -47.69 27.11 -22.54
CA PHE A 16 -46.28 26.97 -22.16
C PHE A 16 -45.94 27.88 -20.99
N PHE A 17 -46.39 29.14 -21.01
CA PHE A 17 -46.18 30.07 -19.89
C PHE A 17 -46.93 29.64 -18.62
N ASN A 18 -48.06 28.95 -18.76
CA ASN A 18 -48.81 28.38 -17.63
C ASN A 18 -48.23 27.05 -17.12
N GLY A 19 -47.29 26.44 -17.83
CA GLY A 19 -46.70 25.14 -17.46
C GLY A 19 -47.57 23.92 -17.80
N ASP A 20 -48.59 24.08 -18.64
CA ASP A 20 -49.56 23.04 -19.02
C ASP A 20 -49.20 22.34 -20.35
N THR A 21 -47.94 22.46 -20.79
CA THR A 21 -47.44 21.84 -22.03
C THR A 21 -46.78 20.50 -21.78
N THR A 22 -46.90 19.61 -22.76
CA THR A 22 -46.13 18.37 -22.81
C THR A 22 -44.78 18.60 -23.47
N LEU A 23 -43.80 17.73 -23.20
CA LEU A 23 -42.48 17.79 -23.83
C LEU A 23 -42.51 17.73 -25.37
N ALA A 24 -43.51 17.05 -25.95
CA ALA A 24 -43.69 16.97 -27.40
C ALA A 24 -44.18 18.30 -28.00
N GLU A 25 -45.07 18.99 -27.30
CA GLU A 25 -45.57 20.31 -27.67
C GLU A 25 -44.44 21.36 -27.59
N GLU A 26 -43.64 21.33 -26.52
CA GLU A 26 -42.48 22.21 -26.33
C GLU A 26 -41.42 22.03 -27.42
N ARG A 27 -41.06 20.78 -27.76
CA ARG A 27 -40.15 20.47 -28.87
C ARG A 27 -40.66 21.03 -30.20
N SER A 28 -41.98 21.05 -30.39
CA SER A 28 -42.61 21.62 -31.58
C SER A 28 -42.47 23.14 -31.59
N LEU A 29 -42.64 23.81 -30.44
CA LEU A 29 -42.38 25.25 -30.28
C LEU A 29 -40.91 25.59 -30.58
N TYR A 30 -39.94 24.89 -29.99
CA TYR A 30 -38.52 25.18 -30.26
C TYR A 30 -38.15 25.01 -31.73
N ARG A 31 -38.68 23.97 -32.39
CA ARG A 31 -38.47 23.74 -33.83
C ARG A 31 -39.12 24.82 -34.69
N LEU A 32 -40.28 25.32 -34.28
CA LEU A 32 -40.95 26.40 -35.00
C LEU A 32 -40.14 27.69 -34.90
N PHE A 33 -39.71 28.05 -33.70
CA PHE A 33 -38.99 29.30 -33.43
C PHE A 33 -37.52 29.28 -33.86
N SER A 34 -36.93 28.11 -34.13
CA SER A 34 -35.61 27.99 -34.73
C SER A 34 -35.60 28.23 -36.25
N ARG A 35 -36.76 28.28 -36.91
CA ARG A 35 -36.87 28.59 -38.35
C ARG A 35 -36.66 30.08 -38.63
N GLY A 36 -36.12 30.40 -39.81
CA GLY A 36 -35.74 31.76 -40.20
C GLY A 36 -36.90 32.72 -40.48
N VAL A 37 -38.08 32.23 -40.87
CA VAL A 37 -39.24 33.06 -41.24
C VAL A 37 -40.40 32.79 -40.28
N LEU A 38 -40.83 33.82 -39.53
CA LEU A 38 -41.97 33.78 -38.63
C LEU A 38 -42.93 34.95 -38.91
N PRO A 39 -44.24 34.78 -38.66
CA PRO A 39 -45.18 35.89 -38.68
C PRO A 39 -44.81 36.99 -37.67
N PRO A 40 -45.11 38.28 -37.98
CA PRO A 40 -44.78 39.40 -37.09
C PRO A 40 -45.38 39.26 -35.68
N GLU A 41 -46.54 38.63 -35.51
CA GLU A 41 -47.17 38.49 -34.19
C GLU A 41 -46.37 37.59 -33.24
N LEU A 42 -45.64 36.62 -33.80
CA LEU A 42 -44.88 35.61 -33.06
C LEU A 42 -43.42 36.00 -32.87
N GLU A 43 -42.89 36.92 -33.67
CA GLU A 43 -41.48 37.31 -33.65
C GLU A 43 -41.00 37.79 -32.27
N LYS A 44 -41.89 38.43 -31.49
CA LYS A 44 -41.63 38.87 -30.11
C LYS A 44 -41.25 37.74 -29.15
N TYR A 45 -41.66 36.49 -29.41
CA TYR A 45 -41.37 35.33 -28.57
C TYR A 45 -40.10 34.57 -29.00
N ARG A 46 -39.50 34.93 -30.14
CA ARG A 46 -38.28 34.31 -30.67
C ARG A 46 -37.13 34.23 -29.66
N PRO A 47 -36.74 35.30 -28.93
CA PRO A 47 -35.61 35.23 -28.00
C PRO A 47 -35.87 34.24 -26.85
N VAL A 48 -37.12 34.12 -26.39
CA VAL A 48 -37.52 33.20 -25.32
C VAL A 48 -37.24 31.75 -25.75
N PHE A 49 -37.80 31.35 -26.89
CA PHE A 49 -37.66 29.98 -27.38
C PHE A 49 -36.28 29.65 -27.92
N ALA A 50 -35.50 30.65 -28.37
CA ALA A 50 -34.09 30.46 -28.72
C ALA A 50 -33.24 30.03 -27.51
N GLY A 51 -33.47 30.66 -26.34
CA GLY A 51 -32.82 30.29 -25.09
C GLY A 51 -33.16 28.86 -24.65
N PHE A 52 -34.45 28.54 -24.55
CA PHE A 52 -34.90 27.21 -24.12
C PHE A 52 -34.54 26.09 -25.11
N GLY A 53 -34.62 26.36 -26.42
CA GLY A 53 -34.21 25.40 -27.45
C GLY A 53 -32.71 25.05 -27.38
N SER A 54 -31.86 26.04 -27.06
CA SER A 54 -30.42 25.80 -26.87
C SER A 54 -30.12 24.95 -25.63
N MET A 55 -30.93 25.06 -24.57
CA MET A 55 -30.80 24.24 -23.36
C MET A 55 -31.23 22.78 -23.59
N GLN A 56 -32.26 22.52 -24.40
CA GLN A 56 -32.65 21.15 -24.79
C GLN A 56 -31.73 20.52 -25.86
N ALA A 57 -31.06 21.33 -26.68
CA ALA A 57 -30.09 20.86 -27.68
C ALA A 57 -28.80 20.31 -27.04
N GLY A 58 -28.51 20.70 -25.80
CA GLY A 58 -27.67 19.93 -24.89
C GLY A 58 -28.45 18.68 -24.49
N GLY A 59 -28.50 17.70 -25.39
CA GLY A 59 -29.29 16.48 -25.27
C GLY A 59 -29.24 15.92 -23.86
N GLU A 60 -30.34 15.27 -23.47
CA GLU A 60 -30.48 14.43 -22.28
C GLU A 60 -29.10 14.15 -21.72
N HIS A 61 -28.74 14.78 -20.60
CA HIS A 61 -27.53 14.41 -19.90
C HIS A 61 -27.77 12.95 -19.49
N ARG A 62 -27.49 12.03 -20.42
CA ARG A 62 -27.15 10.66 -20.14
C ARG A 62 -25.91 10.88 -19.32
N ALA A 63 -26.11 10.97 -18.00
CA ALA A 63 -25.07 10.93 -17.02
C ALA A 63 -24.15 9.85 -17.55
N ARG A 64 -22.98 10.29 -18.03
CA ARG A 64 -22.04 9.39 -18.69
C ARG A 64 -21.60 8.52 -17.54
N LEU A 65 -22.31 7.41 -17.33
CA LEU A 65 -22.02 6.38 -16.34
C LEU A 65 -20.68 5.86 -16.81
N MET A 66 -19.61 6.49 -16.35
CA MET A 66 -18.28 5.94 -16.54
C MET A 66 -18.37 4.54 -15.96
N PRO A 67 -18.07 3.49 -16.74
CA PRO A 67 -18.18 2.13 -16.25
C PRO A 67 -17.28 2.03 -15.02
N ALA A 68 -17.85 1.57 -13.89
CA ALA A 68 -17.18 1.45 -12.60
C ALA A 68 -15.82 0.74 -12.67
N PHE A 69 -15.63 -0.07 -13.72
CA PHE A 69 -14.38 -0.71 -14.10
C PHE A 69 -13.18 0.25 -14.19
N ARG A 70 -13.36 1.49 -14.70
CA ARG A 70 -12.26 2.48 -14.78
C ARG A 70 -11.82 3.02 -13.40
N ARG A 71 -12.70 3.00 -12.40
CA ARG A 71 -12.35 3.36 -11.01
C ARG A 71 -11.72 2.18 -10.26
N ALA A 72 -12.15 0.95 -10.56
CA ALA A 72 -11.58 -0.27 -9.97
C ALA A 72 -10.13 -0.54 -10.41
N VAL A 73 -9.78 -0.23 -11.68
CA VAL A 73 -8.43 -0.45 -12.22
C VAL A 73 -7.36 0.45 -11.57
N CYS A 74 -7.72 1.59 -10.96
CA CYS A 74 -6.75 2.46 -10.27
C CYS A 74 -6.36 1.99 -8.86
N GLY A 75 -7.14 1.12 -8.20
CA GLY A 75 -6.85 0.67 -6.83
C GLY A 75 -5.79 -0.42 -6.75
N THR A 76 -5.74 -1.30 -7.74
CA THR A 76 -4.88 -2.49 -7.73
C THR A 76 -3.39 -2.15 -7.78
N ALA A 77 -3.00 -1.15 -8.58
CA ALA A 77 -1.59 -0.75 -8.69
C ALA A 77 -1.04 -0.20 -7.36
N ALA A 78 -1.81 0.61 -6.64
CA ALA A 78 -1.39 1.15 -5.34
C ALA A 78 -1.22 0.04 -4.28
N ALA A 79 -2.11 -0.94 -4.26
CA ALA A 79 -2.00 -2.09 -3.35
C ALA A 79 -0.74 -2.92 -3.63
N LEU A 80 -0.42 -3.18 -4.90
CA LEU A 80 0.79 -3.92 -5.28
C LEU A 80 2.06 -3.14 -4.91
N VAL A 81 2.09 -1.83 -5.12
CA VAL A 81 3.22 -0.97 -4.72
C VAL A 81 3.40 -0.96 -3.20
N LEU A 82 2.32 -0.92 -2.42
CA LEU A 82 2.40 -0.98 -0.97
C LEU A 82 2.93 -2.34 -0.49
N ILE A 83 2.42 -3.45 -1.04
CA ILE A 83 2.89 -4.80 -0.68
C ILE A 83 4.36 -4.97 -1.03
N PHE A 84 4.76 -4.54 -2.23
CA PHE A 84 6.16 -4.60 -2.67
C PHE A 84 7.05 -3.69 -1.80
N GLY A 85 6.61 -2.46 -1.51
CA GLY A 85 7.34 -1.53 -0.68
C GLY A 85 7.53 -2.03 0.76
N VAL A 86 6.50 -2.59 1.37
CA VAL A 86 6.60 -3.21 2.71
C VAL A 86 7.52 -4.42 2.68
N SER A 87 7.38 -5.31 1.69
CA SER A 87 8.26 -6.48 1.56
C SER A 87 9.73 -6.06 1.39
N ALA A 88 10.01 -5.12 0.49
CA ALA A 88 11.35 -4.60 0.28
C ALA A 88 11.92 -3.93 1.54
N TYR A 89 11.09 -3.19 2.28
CA TYR A 89 11.47 -2.55 3.53
C TYR A 89 11.83 -3.57 4.62
N LEU A 90 11.02 -4.62 4.79
CA LEU A 90 11.28 -5.66 5.78
C LEU A 90 12.58 -6.43 5.47
N ASN A 91 12.79 -6.82 4.21
CA ASN A 91 14.03 -7.48 3.79
C ASN A 91 15.25 -6.58 4.03
N TYR A 92 15.17 -5.30 3.62
CA TYR A 92 16.28 -4.35 3.84
C TYR A 92 16.59 -4.12 5.33
N HIS A 93 15.55 -4.12 6.17
CA HIS A 93 15.71 -3.97 7.61
C HIS A 93 16.40 -5.19 8.24
N GLU A 94 16.04 -6.40 7.79
CA GLU A 94 16.65 -7.65 8.22
C GLU A 94 18.14 -7.71 7.87
N ASP A 95 18.51 -7.39 6.62
CA ASP A 95 19.91 -7.36 6.18
C ASP A 95 20.76 -6.40 7.03
N ARG A 96 20.23 -5.20 7.31
CA ARG A 96 20.93 -4.22 8.16
C ARG A 96 21.05 -4.67 9.61
N MET A 97 20.05 -5.38 10.12
CA MET A 97 20.06 -5.90 11.48
C MET A 97 21.11 -7.00 11.62
N LEU A 98 21.14 -7.95 10.67
CA LEU A 98 22.14 -9.00 10.60
C LEU A 98 23.55 -8.41 10.46
N ALA A 99 23.75 -7.45 9.57
CA ALA A 99 25.04 -6.77 9.41
C ALA A 99 25.52 -6.04 10.67
N ARG A 100 24.60 -5.61 11.54
CA ARG A 100 24.94 -4.93 12.80
C ARG A 100 25.34 -5.90 13.90
N VAL A 101 24.67 -7.04 13.98
CA VAL A 101 24.87 -8.03 15.06
C VAL A 101 25.98 -9.02 14.71
N TYR A 102 26.00 -9.47 13.46
CA TYR A 102 26.90 -10.51 12.95
C TYR A 102 27.83 -10.01 11.85
N GLY A 103 28.02 -8.69 11.76
CA GLY A 103 28.89 -8.08 10.76
C GLY A 103 30.31 -8.64 10.79
N GLY A 104 30.81 -9.05 9.63
CA GLY A 104 32.14 -9.62 9.48
C GLY A 104 32.24 -11.12 9.79
N SER A 105 31.18 -11.75 10.30
CA SER A 105 31.10 -13.20 10.44
C SER A 105 31.06 -13.89 9.08
N TYR A 106 31.63 -15.08 9.00
CA TYR A 106 31.62 -15.94 7.82
C TYR A 106 31.76 -17.40 8.27
N VAL A 107 31.33 -18.31 7.42
CA VAL A 107 31.56 -19.76 7.57
C VAL A 107 32.36 -20.26 6.37
N ILE A 108 33.17 -21.30 6.57
CA ILE A 108 33.86 -22.00 5.48
C ILE A 108 33.34 -23.43 5.43
N GLU A 109 32.59 -23.75 4.39
CA GLU A 109 32.12 -25.11 4.13
C GLU A 109 32.78 -25.65 2.86
N ASN A 110 33.42 -26.82 2.95
CA ASN A 110 34.08 -27.47 1.81
C ASN A 110 35.07 -26.57 1.04
N GLY A 111 35.74 -25.65 1.74
CA GLY A 111 36.66 -24.68 1.14
C GLY A 111 36.01 -23.45 0.50
N HIS A 112 34.67 -23.36 0.51
CA HIS A 112 33.93 -22.18 0.07
C HIS A 112 33.56 -21.30 1.25
N ARG A 113 33.90 -20.00 1.16
CA ARG A 113 33.50 -19.01 2.16
C ARG A 113 32.07 -18.54 1.89
N ILE A 114 31.24 -18.61 2.92
CA ILE A 114 29.87 -18.09 2.94
C ILE A 114 29.85 -16.90 3.89
N ASP A 115 29.56 -15.72 3.36
CA ASP A 115 29.46 -14.44 4.08
C ASP A 115 28.02 -13.89 4.10
N ASP A 116 27.07 -14.60 3.49
CA ASP A 116 25.64 -14.27 3.58
C ASP A 116 25.13 -14.56 5.00
N LEU A 117 24.98 -13.48 5.77
CA LEU A 117 24.56 -13.51 7.16
C LEU A 117 23.17 -14.14 7.35
N SER A 118 22.30 -14.09 6.35
CA SER A 118 20.96 -14.70 6.44
C SER A 118 21.05 -16.24 6.42
N MET A 119 22.01 -16.78 5.67
CA MET A 119 22.26 -18.22 5.58
C MET A 119 22.99 -18.75 6.81
N ILE A 120 24.00 -18.03 7.29
CA ILE A 120 24.88 -18.52 8.36
C ILE A 120 24.44 -18.12 9.77
N LYS A 121 23.33 -17.38 9.89
CA LYS A 121 22.82 -16.90 11.20
C LYS A 121 22.69 -18.04 12.21
N THR A 122 22.08 -19.15 11.79
CA THR A 122 21.85 -20.32 12.66
C THR A 122 23.16 -20.99 13.05
N ASP A 123 24.14 -21.05 12.15
CA ASP A 123 25.46 -21.60 12.44
C ASP A 123 26.17 -20.76 13.51
N ILE A 124 26.09 -19.43 13.39
CA ILE A 124 26.65 -18.49 14.37
C ILE A 124 25.96 -18.67 15.73
N GLU A 125 24.62 -18.68 15.76
CA GLU A 125 23.86 -18.85 17.00
C GLU A 125 24.19 -20.19 17.69
N THR A 126 24.36 -21.25 16.90
CA THR A 126 24.72 -22.59 17.40
C THR A 126 26.13 -22.58 17.97
N ALA A 127 27.13 -22.07 17.24
CA ALA A 127 28.51 -22.00 17.71
C ALA A 127 28.65 -21.15 18.99
N LEU A 128 27.93 -20.03 19.09
CA LEU A 128 27.89 -19.20 20.30
C LEU A 128 27.19 -19.93 21.47
N GLY A 129 26.13 -20.68 21.19
CA GLY A 129 25.43 -21.49 22.19
C GLY A 129 26.30 -22.61 22.74
N GLU A 130 27.01 -23.33 21.87
CA GLU A 130 27.96 -24.38 22.26
C GLU A 130 29.13 -23.80 23.07
N ALA A 131 29.71 -22.67 22.63
CA ALA A 131 30.79 -22.01 23.35
C ALA A 131 30.36 -21.63 24.78
N ARG A 132 29.17 -21.02 24.93
CA ARG A 132 28.62 -20.68 26.25
C ARG A 132 28.39 -21.93 27.10
N HIS A 133 27.92 -23.03 26.50
CA HIS A 133 27.73 -24.28 27.22
C HIS A 133 29.06 -24.85 27.72
N ILE A 134 30.12 -24.78 26.93
CA ILE A 134 31.48 -25.18 27.33
C ILE A 134 31.99 -24.29 28.47
N GLU A 135 31.84 -22.97 28.35
CA GLU A 135 32.22 -22.01 29.40
C GLU A 135 31.54 -22.33 30.73
N GLU A 136 30.23 -22.60 30.71
CA GLU A 136 29.48 -22.96 31.93
C GLU A 136 29.97 -24.29 32.56
N HIS A 137 30.39 -25.25 31.73
CA HIS A 137 30.96 -26.50 32.22
C HIS A 137 32.36 -26.31 32.84
N ILE A 138 33.17 -25.40 32.29
CA ILE A 138 34.49 -25.05 32.81
C ILE A 138 34.37 -24.22 34.10
N GLU A 139 33.37 -23.36 34.22
CA GLU A 139 33.17 -22.59 35.45
C GLU A 139 32.70 -23.48 36.62
N LYS A 140 31.85 -24.49 36.33
CA LYS A 140 31.36 -25.43 37.36
C LYS A 140 32.37 -26.50 37.78
N ARG A 141 33.29 -26.87 36.88
CA ARG A 141 34.48 -27.65 37.24
C ARG A 141 35.65 -26.70 37.18
N SER A 142 35.94 -25.95 38.25
CA SER A 142 37.18 -25.17 38.32
C SER A 142 38.35 -26.10 37.96
N PRO A 143 38.91 -26.02 36.74
CA PRO A 143 39.98 -26.94 36.33
C PRO A 143 41.24 -26.62 37.15
N ILE A 144 41.27 -25.43 37.74
CA ILE A 144 42.25 -24.97 38.71
C ILE A 144 42.14 -25.79 40.00
N GLU A 145 40.95 -25.95 40.59
CA GLU A 145 40.80 -26.78 41.81
C GLU A 145 41.12 -28.25 41.53
N GLN A 146 40.72 -28.80 40.39
CA GLN A 146 41.09 -30.17 40.03
C GLN A 146 42.60 -30.32 39.80
N ALA A 147 43.24 -29.39 39.12
CA ALA A 147 44.68 -29.39 38.90
C ALA A 147 45.46 -29.21 40.21
N GLU A 148 45.00 -28.34 41.11
CA GLU A 148 45.58 -28.15 42.44
C GLU A 148 45.46 -29.43 43.27
N GLN A 149 44.30 -30.08 43.27
CA GLN A 149 44.10 -31.33 43.99
C GLN A 149 44.98 -32.45 43.42
N ASP A 150 45.12 -32.55 42.09
CA ASP A 150 45.98 -33.54 41.43
C ASP A 150 47.47 -33.30 41.74
N LEU A 151 47.91 -32.04 41.76
CA LEU A 151 49.27 -31.67 42.18
C LEU A 151 49.52 -32.04 43.64
N LEU A 152 48.59 -31.71 44.54
CA LEU A 152 48.70 -32.06 45.96
C LEU A 152 48.71 -33.57 46.18
N ASN A 153 47.93 -34.33 45.41
CA ASN A 153 47.89 -35.79 45.50
C ASN A 153 49.15 -36.47 44.94
N SER A 154 49.91 -35.79 44.08
CA SER A 154 51.16 -36.31 43.51
C SER A 154 52.38 -36.20 44.44
N ILE A 155 52.27 -35.48 45.55
CA ILE A 155 53.37 -35.27 46.51
C ILE A 155 53.33 -36.38 47.57
N ASP A 156 54.30 -37.28 47.58
CA ASP A 156 54.35 -38.40 48.53
C ASP A 156 54.63 -37.95 49.99
N ASP A 157 55.37 -36.86 50.19
CA ASP A 157 55.71 -36.33 51.52
C ASP A 157 54.53 -35.53 52.14
N PRO A 158 54.00 -35.94 53.31
CA PRO A 158 52.87 -35.27 53.94
C PRO A 158 53.18 -33.86 54.45
N ASP A 159 54.42 -33.57 54.88
CA ASP A 159 54.79 -32.25 55.39
C ASP A 159 54.96 -31.25 54.24
N GLU A 160 55.51 -31.69 53.11
CA GLU A 160 55.65 -30.89 51.90
C GLU A 160 54.28 -30.60 51.25
N ARG A 161 53.40 -31.61 51.21
CA ARG A 161 52.02 -31.46 50.72
C ARG A 161 51.24 -30.42 51.52
N LYS A 162 51.37 -30.44 52.85
CA LYS A 162 50.71 -29.48 53.74
C LYS A 162 51.22 -28.06 53.49
N ARG A 163 52.53 -27.89 53.37
CA ARG A 163 53.16 -26.60 53.09
C ARG A 163 52.68 -26.00 51.77
N ILE A 164 52.58 -26.80 50.71
CA ILE A 164 52.11 -26.34 49.39
C ILE A 164 50.61 -26.03 49.43
N SER A 165 49.80 -26.79 50.17
CA SER A 165 48.38 -26.50 50.34
C SER A 165 48.11 -25.15 51.03
N GLU A 166 48.95 -24.76 51.98
CA GLU A 166 48.87 -23.46 52.66
C GLU A 166 49.31 -22.28 51.77
N MET A 167 50.03 -22.53 50.67
CA MET A 167 50.46 -21.51 49.71
C MET A 167 49.45 -21.28 48.57
N LEU A 168 48.59 -22.26 48.29
CA LEU A 168 47.59 -22.22 47.22
C LEU A 168 46.27 -21.56 47.66
N ASN A 169 46.05 -21.38 48.97
CA ASN A 169 44.85 -20.85 49.60
C ASN A 169 45.05 -19.38 50.04
#